data_AF-A0A7R9W5M5-F1
#
_entry.id   AF-A0A7R9W5M5-F1
#
_cell.length_a   1.000
_cell.length_b   1.000
_cell.length_c   1.000
_cell.angle_alpha   90.00
_cell.angle_beta   90.00
_cell.angle_gamma   90.00
#
_symmetry.space_group_name_H-M   'P 1'
#
loop_
_entity.id
_entity.type
_entity.pdbx_description
1 polymer ?
#
loop_
_entity_poly.entity_id
_entity_poly.type
_entity_poly.pdbx_seq_one_letter_code
_entity_poly.pdbx_strand_id
1 'polypeptide(L)'
;IALDDTVTVTEDDPASGNLLENDSDPEGDDISVCGFGSISIGDVCISIDVEQGGIATLCPNGTFTFDPDGDFESLGAGETFSLSLPYVTCDSQGLSDTATVTVEITGTNDVIALDDSYTVTEDDPVSGSVLDNDSDPEGDDISVC
;
A
#
# COMPACT_ATOMS: atom_id res chain seq x y z
N ILE A 1 -26.59 1.65 -1.81
CA ILE A 1 -25.99 2.57 -0.83
C ILE A 1 -24.56 2.13 -0.61
N ALA A 2 -23.64 2.95 -1.10
CA ALA A 2 -22.22 2.81 -0.86
C ALA A 2 -21.86 3.55 0.45
N LEU A 3 -21.00 2.96 1.26
CA LEU A 3 -20.48 3.49 2.51
C LEU A 3 -18.95 3.47 2.47
N ASP A 4 -18.33 4.46 3.08
CA ASP A 4 -16.86 4.55 3.07
C ASP A 4 -16.21 3.36 3.78
N ASP A 5 -15.06 2.94 3.23
CA ASP A 5 -14.27 1.81 3.69
C ASP A 5 -12.94 2.24 4.29
N THR A 6 -12.35 1.35 5.08
CA THR A 6 -10.99 1.56 5.61
C THR A 6 -10.19 0.27 5.53
N VAL A 7 -8.97 0.39 5.01
CA VAL A 7 -7.97 -0.69 4.95
C VAL A 7 -6.69 -0.18 5.61
N THR A 8 -6.12 -0.97 6.50
CA THR A 8 -4.84 -0.66 7.14
C THR A 8 -3.75 -1.57 6.59
N VAL A 9 -2.56 -1.03 6.37
CA VAL A 9 -1.44 -1.74 5.76
C VAL A 9 -0.11 -1.24 6.34
N THR A 10 0.93 -2.07 6.33
CA THR A 10 2.32 -1.61 6.56
C THR A 10 2.96 -1.28 5.22
N GLU A 11 3.97 -0.43 5.19
CA GLU A 11 4.65 -0.11 3.92
C GLU A 11 5.33 -1.33 3.26
N ASP A 12 5.65 -2.38 4.01
CA ASP A 12 6.36 -3.55 3.50
C ASP A 12 5.49 -4.64 2.86
N ASP A 13 4.21 -4.70 3.25
CA ASP A 13 3.36 -5.87 2.99
C ASP A 13 2.04 -5.45 2.35
N PRO A 14 1.58 -6.13 1.28
CA PRO A 14 0.30 -5.83 0.68
C PRO A 14 -0.88 -6.21 1.60
N ALA A 15 -1.93 -5.39 1.58
CA ALA A 15 -3.18 -5.65 2.27
C ALA A 15 -4.32 -6.01 1.31
N SER A 16 -5.33 -6.69 1.84
CA SER A 16 -6.57 -7.00 1.11
C SER A 16 -7.81 -6.75 1.97
N GLY A 17 -8.91 -6.43 1.31
CA GLY A 17 -10.21 -6.18 1.92
C GLY A 17 -11.34 -6.37 0.92
N ASN A 18 -12.57 -6.07 1.35
CA ASN A 18 -13.74 -6.12 0.49
C ASN A 18 -14.59 -4.86 0.67
N LEU A 19 -14.73 -4.08 -0.41
CA LEU A 19 -15.43 -2.79 -0.43
C LEU A 19 -16.95 -2.90 -0.38
N LEU A 20 -17.49 -4.12 -0.48
CA LEU A 20 -18.94 -4.36 -0.48
C LEU A 20 -19.43 -4.92 0.86
N GLU A 21 -18.57 -5.05 1.89
CA GLU A 21 -18.95 -5.66 3.17
C GLU A 21 -19.94 -4.82 3.98
N ASN A 22 -19.84 -3.51 3.90
CA ASN A 22 -20.71 -2.53 4.55
C ASN A 22 -21.77 -1.95 3.60
N ASP A 23 -21.69 -2.25 2.30
CA ASP A 23 -22.58 -1.73 1.27
C ASP A 23 -23.87 -2.54 1.15
N SER A 24 -24.96 -1.87 0.74
CA SER A 24 -26.25 -2.54 0.57
C SER A 24 -27.15 -1.85 -0.42
N ASP A 25 -28.01 -2.61 -1.09
CA ASP A 25 -29.06 -2.10 -1.95
C ASP A 25 -30.41 -2.02 -1.21
N PRO A 26 -31.15 -0.88 -1.25
CA PRO A 26 -32.45 -0.74 -0.57
C PRO A 26 -33.54 -1.69 -1.10
N GLU A 27 -33.45 -2.09 -2.36
CA GLU A 27 -34.35 -3.01 -3.03
C GLU A 27 -33.93 -4.48 -2.84
N GLY A 28 -32.70 -4.71 -2.38
CA GLY A 28 -32.13 -6.02 -2.08
C GLY A 28 -31.49 -6.70 -3.29
N ASP A 29 -31.17 -5.94 -4.33
CA ASP A 29 -30.45 -6.44 -5.50
C ASP A 29 -28.95 -6.65 -5.21
N ASP A 30 -28.33 -7.52 -6.01
CA ASP A 30 -26.88 -7.71 -5.95
C ASP A 30 -26.16 -6.43 -6.43
N ILE A 31 -25.12 -6.05 -5.68
CA ILE A 31 -24.26 -4.91 -5.98
C ILE A 31 -22.86 -5.37 -6.40
N SER A 32 -22.22 -4.58 -7.25
CA SER A 32 -20.84 -4.80 -7.69
C SER A 32 -20.07 -3.48 -7.72
N VAL A 33 -18.73 -3.57 -7.64
CA VAL A 33 -17.88 -2.41 -7.91
C VAL A 33 -17.79 -2.24 -9.43
N CYS A 34 -18.15 -1.06 -9.92
CA CYS A 34 -18.22 -0.73 -11.34
C CYS A 34 -17.38 0.48 -11.73
N GLY A 35 -16.74 1.16 -10.77
CA GLY A 35 -15.78 2.21 -11.07
C GLY A 35 -14.74 2.47 -9.98
N PHE A 36 -13.65 3.11 -10.39
CA PHE A 36 -12.61 3.65 -9.53
C PHE A 36 -12.30 5.08 -9.97
N GLY A 37 -12.69 6.05 -9.15
CA GLY A 37 -12.70 7.46 -9.51
C GLY A 37 -13.46 7.71 -10.82
N SER A 38 -12.73 8.12 -11.86
CA SER A 38 -13.31 8.39 -13.19
C SER A 38 -13.21 7.21 -14.16
N ILE A 39 -12.66 6.08 -13.72
CA ILE A 39 -12.44 4.88 -14.53
C ILE A 39 -13.61 3.93 -14.30
N SER A 40 -14.29 3.53 -15.36
CA SER A 40 -15.28 2.44 -15.29
C SER A 40 -14.55 1.10 -15.37
N ILE A 41 -14.89 0.19 -14.45
CA ILE A 41 -14.44 -1.21 -14.48
C ILE A 41 -15.59 -2.08 -15.01
N GLY A 42 -15.23 -3.03 -15.87
CA GLY A 42 -16.16 -4.05 -16.39
C GLY A 42 -16.15 -5.29 -15.49
N ASP A 43 -16.31 -6.47 -16.07
CA ASP A 43 -16.38 -7.74 -15.31
C ASP A 43 -15.03 -8.32 -14.87
N VAL A 44 -13.95 -7.53 -14.89
CA VAL A 44 -12.58 -7.99 -14.59
C VAL A 44 -11.94 -7.05 -13.57
N CYS A 45 -11.06 -7.61 -12.74
CA CYS A 45 -10.23 -6.81 -11.85
C CYS A 45 -9.30 -5.89 -12.62
N ILE A 46 -9.11 -4.67 -12.13
CA ILE A 46 -8.13 -3.71 -12.64
C ILE A 46 -7.09 -3.42 -11.57
N SER A 47 -5.84 -3.25 -11.97
CA SER A 47 -4.77 -2.72 -11.13
C SER A 47 -4.36 -1.35 -11.64
N ILE A 48 -4.21 -0.41 -10.72
CA ILE A 48 -3.95 1.00 -11.01
C ILE A 48 -2.78 1.44 -10.14
N ASP A 49 -1.77 1.99 -10.81
CA ASP A 49 -0.69 2.76 -10.18
C ASP A 49 -1.26 4.10 -9.69
N VAL A 50 -1.23 4.32 -8.38
CA VAL A 50 -1.85 5.45 -7.73
C VAL A 50 -0.87 6.63 -7.75
N GLU A 51 -1.34 7.82 -8.10
CA GLU A 51 -0.50 9.03 -8.21
C GLU A 51 0.30 9.35 -6.93
N GLN A 52 -0.21 8.94 -5.77
CA GLN A 52 0.39 9.16 -4.46
C GLN A 52 1.28 8.00 -3.97
N GLY A 53 1.41 6.94 -4.77
CA GLY A 53 2.20 5.75 -4.46
C GLY A 53 1.36 4.49 -4.29
N GLY A 54 1.96 3.34 -4.61
CA GLY A 54 1.40 2.01 -4.50
C GLY A 54 0.46 1.62 -5.64
N ILE A 55 0.14 0.33 -5.69
CA ILE A 55 -0.72 -0.30 -6.68
C ILE A 55 -2.02 -0.74 -6.00
N ALA A 56 -3.14 -0.12 -6.40
CA ALA A 56 -4.48 -0.54 -5.98
C ALA A 56 -5.09 -1.49 -7.01
N THR A 57 -5.57 -2.65 -6.57
CA THR A 57 -6.34 -3.58 -7.40
C THR A 57 -7.78 -3.66 -6.91
N LEU A 58 -8.73 -3.51 -7.84
CA LEU A 58 -10.16 -3.55 -7.58
C LEU A 58 -10.82 -4.57 -8.47
N CYS A 59 -11.66 -5.40 -7.87
CA CYS A 59 -12.47 -6.39 -8.56
C CYS A 59 -13.97 -6.08 -8.44
N PRO A 60 -14.78 -6.45 -9.44
CA PRO A 60 -16.22 -6.18 -9.42
C PRO A 60 -16.97 -6.87 -8.27
N ASN A 61 -16.42 -7.97 -7.75
CA ASN A 61 -16.94 -8.67 -6.59
C ASN A 61 -16.63 -7.97 -5.24
N GLY A 62 -16.06 -6.76 -5.27
CA GLY A 62 -15.69 -6.00 -4.08
C GLY A 62 -14.28 -6.27 -3.57
N THR A 63 -13.57 -7.29 -4.07
CA THR A 63 -12.19 -7.54 -3.62
C THR A 63 -11.30 -6.35 -3.95
N PHE A 64 -10.66 -5.81 -2.92
CA PHE A 64 -9.69 -4.72 -3.00
C PHE A 64 -8.36 -5.22 -2.46
N THR A 65 -7.27 -4.90 -3.15
CA THR A 65 -5.90 -5.06 -2.62
C THR A 65 -5.13 -3.79 -2.82
N PHE A 66 -4.24 -3.50 -1.88
CA PHE A 66 -3.29 -2.40 -1.97
C PHE A 66 -1.90 -2.93 -1.70
N ASP A 67 -0.99 -2.70 -2.64
CA ASP A 67 0.42 -3.01 -2.53
C ASP A 67 1.20 -1.68 -2.48
N PRO A 68 1.88 -1.35 -1.37
CA PRO A 68 2.70 -0.15 -1.29
C PRO A 68 3.80 -0.04 -2.37
N ASP A 69 4.23 -1.16 -2.96
CA ASP A 69 5.23 -1.25 -4.05
C ASP A 69 6.55 -0.50 -3.77
N GLY A 70 6.92 -0.34 -2.49
CA GLY A 70 8.13 0.38 -2.05
C GLY A 70 8.07 1.90 -2.23
N ASP A 71 6.89 2.48 -2.47
CA ASP A 71 6.73 3.94 -2.62
C ASP A 71 6.73 4.68 -1.27
N PHE A 72 6.63 3.96 -0.16
CA PHE A 72 6.41 4.53 1.16
C PHE A 72 7.59 4.41 2.14
N GLU A 73 8.71 3.75 1.76
CA GLU A 73 9.93 3.42 2.56
C GLU A 73 10.56 4.58 3.36
N SER A 74 10.10 5.81 3.14
CA SER A 74 10.51 6.97 3.92
C SER A 74 9.70 7.16 5.21
N LEU A 75 8.65 6.37 5.43
CA LEU A 75 7.81 6.48 6.63
C LEU A 75 8.54 5.85 7.81
N GLY A 76 8.88 6.67 8.80
CA GLY A 76 9.46 6.16 10.04
C GLY A 76 8.51 5.24 10.81
N ALA A 77 9.07 4.47 11.75
CA ALA A 77 8.29 3.54 12.56
C ALA A 77 7.10 4.22 13.27
N GLY A 78 5.88 3.81 12.91
CA GLY A 78 4.64 4.35 13.46
C GLY A 78 4.20 5.71 12.90
N GLU A 79 4.94 6.26 11.93
CA GLU A 79 4.42 7.31 11.04
C GLU A 79 3.33 6.72 10.15
N THR A 80 2.37 7.57 9.76
CA THR A 80 1.22 7.10 8.98
C THR A 80 0.97 8.01 7.79
N PHE A 81 0.68 7.41 6.65
CA PHE A 81 0.17 8.08 5.47
C PHE A 81 -1.24 7.61 5.15
N SER A 82 -2.13 8.52 4.76
CA SER A 82 -3.53 8.20 4.45
C SER A 82 -3.84 8.50 3.00
N LEU A 83 -4.23 7.47 2.27
CA LEU A 83 -4.59 7.52 0.86
C LEU A 83 -6.11 7.38 0.71
N SER A 84 -6.75 8.30 -0.02
CA SER A 84 -8.20 8.27 -0.23
C SER A 84 -8.53 7.99 -1.69
N LEU A 85 -9.21 6.87 -1.93
CA LEU A 85 -9.50 6.36 -3.27
C LEU A 85 -11.02 6.27 -3.48
N PRO A 86 -11.62 7.11 -4.34
CA PRO A 86 -13.04 7.01 -4.63
C PRO A 86 -13.34 5.76 -5.46
N TYR A 87 -14.41 5.05 -5.14
CA TYR A 87 -14.93 3.94 -5.93
C TYR A 87 -16.44 4.09 -6.16
N VAL A 88 -16.95 3.38 -7.15
CA VAL A 88 -18.36 3.43 -7.54
C VAL A 88 -18.95 2.02 -7.47
N THR A 89 -20.07 1.88 -6.78
CA THR A 89 -20.88 0.67 -6.80
C THR A 89 -22.03 0.81 -7.76
N CYS A 90 -22.43 -0.28 -8.39
CA CYS A 90 -23.57 -0.35 -9.29
C CYS A 90 -24.47 -1.52 -8.91
N ASP A 91 -25.76 -1.36 -9.15
CA ASP A 91 -26.72 -2.46 -9.12
C ASP A 91 -26.93 -3.07 -10.51
N SER A 92 -27.72 -4.14 -10.58
CA SER A 92 -28.09 -4.79 -11.84
C SER A 92 -29.06 -3.97 -12.72
N GLN A 93 -29.64 -2.89 -12.20
CA GLN A 93 -30.59 -2.00 -12.87
C GLN A 93 -29.92 -0.75 -13.45
N GLY A 94 -28.63 -0.55 -13.21
CA GLY A 94 -27.83 0.56 -13.69
C GLY A 94 -27.89 1.81 -12.80
N LEU A 95 -28.37 1.70 -11.56
CA LEU A 95 -28.17 2.71 -10.54
C LEU A 95 -26.76 2.57 -9.98
N SER A 96 -26.17 3.70 -9.58
CA SER A 96 -24.85 3.72 -9.00
C SER A 96 -24.77 4.67 -7.81
N ASP A 97 -23.83 4.37 -6.93
CA ASP A 97 -23.49 5.18 -5.76
C ASP A 97 -21.97 5.28 -5.61
N THR A 98 -21.48 6.31 -4.93
CA THR A 98 -20.04 6.58 -4.79
C THR A 98 -19.64 6.61 -3.33
N ALA A 99 -18.55 5.94 -3.01
CA ALA A 99 -17.93 5.94 -1.69
C ALA A 99 -16.40 6.03 -1.82
N THR A 100 -15.72 6.13 -0.69
CA THR A 100 -14.26 6.23 -0.63
C THR A 100 -13.68 5.10 0.19
N VAL A 101 -12.67 4.41 -0.33
CA VAL A 101 -11.80 3.58 0.50
C VAL A 101 -10.60 4.40 0.96
N THR A 102 -10.42 4.48 2.28
CA THR A 102 -9.24 5.07 2.90
C THR A 102 -8.24 3.98 3.22
N VAL A 103 -7.04 4.07 2.64
CA VAL A 103 -5.91 3.20 2.99
C VAL A 103 -5.02 3.93 3.98
N GLU A 104 -4.88 3.39 5.18
CA GLU A 104 -3.95 3.88 6.20
C GLU A 104 -2.67 3.04 6.16
N ILE A 105 -1.60 3.61 5.62
CA ILE A 105 -0.26 3.01 5.56
C ILE A 105 0.49 3.40 6.82
N THR A 106 1.08 2.42 7.51
CA THR A 106 1.94 2.63 8.68
C THR A 106 3.38 2.26 8.33
N GLY A 107 4.31 3.18 8.61
CA GLY A 107 5.73 2.96 8.44
C GLY A 107 6.29 1.97 9.47
N THR A 108 7.24 1.18 9.03
CA THR A 108 8.10 0.32 9.83
C THR A 108 9.47 0.98 9.95
N ASN A 109 10.46 0.27 10.48
CA ASN A 109 11.83 0.77 10.46
C ASN A 109 12.65 -0.29 9.79
N ASP A 110 13.39 0.12 8.78
CA ASP A 110 14.14 -0.75 7.90
C ASP A 110 15.62 -0.40 7.93
N VAL A 111 16.43 -1.45 8.10
CA VAL A 111 17.89 -1.33 8.09
C VAL A 111 18.44 -2.31 7.08
N ILE A 112 19.11 -1.78 6.08
CA ILE A 112 19.78 -2.53 5.03
C ILE A 112 21.26 -2.61 5.39
N ALA A 113 21.68 -3.77 5.88
CA ALA A 113 23.08 -4.08 6.11
C ALA A 113 23.73 -4.69 4.86
N LEU A 114 24.92 -4.22 4.49
CA LEU A 114 25.70 -4.78 3.38
C LEU A 114 27.00 -5.41 3.87
N ASP A 115 27.40 -6.53 3.27
CA ASP A 115 28.63 -7.22 3.66
C ASP A 115 29.87 -6.33 3.46
N ASP A 116 30.62 -6.15 4.54
CA ASP A 116 31.94 -5.53 4.49
C ASP A 116 33.00 -6.46 3.92
N SER A 117 33.86 -5.92 3.05
CA SER A 117 35.09 -6.62 2.66
C SER A 117 36.29 -5.70 2.62
N TYR A 118 37.35 -6.13 3.30
CA TYR A 118 38.63 -5.44 3.33
C TYR A 118 39.73 -6.38 2.83
N THR A 119 40.58 -5.88 1.93
CA THR A 119 41.79 -6.59 1.51
C THR A 119 43.00 -5.88 2.11
N VAL A 120 43.80 -6.61 2.87
CA VAL A 120 45.05 -6.09 3.45
C VAL A 120 46.24 -7.00 3.14
N THR A 121 47.40 -6.36 3.10
CA THR A 121 48.69 -7.04 3.11
C THR A 121 49.00 -7.54 4.52
N GLU A 122 49.75 -8.64 4.58
CA GLU A 122 50.35 -9.12 5.82
C GLU A 122 51.10 -7.97 6.51
N ASP A 123 50.98 -7.90 7.84
CA ASP A 123 51.58 -6.90 8.73
C ASP A 123 51.03 -5.46 8.64
N ASP A 124 50.04 -5.18 7.77
CA ASP A 124 49.39 -3.88 7.70
C ASP A 124 48.04 -3.87 8.46
N PRO A 125 47.81 -2.91 9.38
CA PRO A 125 46.53 -2.78 10.04
C PRO A 125 45.44 -2.28 9.07
N VAL A 126 44.22 -2.83 9.21
CA VAL A 126 43.02 -2.33 8.54
C VAL A 126 42.21 -1.45 9.49
N SER A 127 41.66 -0.36 8.97
CA SER A 127 40.67 0.47 9.67
C SER A 127 39.55 0.85 8.70
N GLY A 128 38.32 0.79 9.16
CA GLY A 128 37.10 1.14 8.43
C GLY A 128 35.91 1.05 9.39
N SER A 129 34.79 1.64 9.00
CA SER A 129 33.53 1.43 9.71
C SER A 129 32.77 0.29 9.05
N VAL A 130 32.15 -0.57 9.85
CA VAL A 130 31.22 -1.60 9.35
C VAL A 130 29.84 -1.01 9.02
N LEU A 131 29.67 0.30 9.17
CA LEU A 131 28.44 1.03 8.84
C LEU A 131 28.57 1.81 7.53
N ASP A 132 29.76 1.84 6.90
CA ASP A 132 30.02 2.73 5.75
C ASP A 132 29.18 2.36 4.51
N ASN A 133 28.71 1.12 4.43
CA ASN A 133 27.88 0.57 3.35
C ASN A 133 26.47 0.17 3.80
N ASP A 134 26.12 0.40 5.06
CA ASP A 134 24.76 0.17 5.57
C ASP A 134 23.89 1.39 5.28
N SER A 135 22.58 1.19 5.14
CA SER A 135 21.62 2.27 4.91
C SER A 135 20.30 2.04 5.63
N ASP A 136 19.62 3.13 5.95
CA ASP A 136 18.30 3.19 6.56
C ASP A 136 17.45 4.10 5.64
N PRO A 137 16.45 3.55 4.94
CA PRO A 137 15.62 4.31 3.99
C PRO A 137 14.88 5.50 4.61
N GLU A 138 14.52 5.39 5.89
CA GLU A 138 13.87 6.43 6.70
C GLU A 138 14.85 7.56 7.10
N GLY A 139 16.16 7.26 7.07
CA GLY A 139 17.24 8.20 7.32
C GLY A 139 17.66 8.27 8.79
N ASP A 140 17.33 7.26 9.59
CA ASP A 140 17.73 7.17 10.98
C ASP A 140 19.23 6.79 11.15
N ASP A 141 19.81 7.20 12.28
CA ASP A 141 21.22 6.90 12.59
C ASP A 141 21.41 5.40 12.88
N ILE A 142 22.23 4.73 12.08
CA ILE A 142 22.56 3.30 12.26
C ILE A 142 23.66 3.13 13.31
N SER A 143 23.55 2.11 14.17
CA SER A 143 24.56 1.79 15.18
C SER A 143 24.83 0.28 15.33
N VAL A 144 26.03 -0.06 15.78
CA VAL A 144 26.44 -1.46 16.06
C VAL A 144 26.13 -1.81 17.53
N CYS A 145 25.47 -2.94 17.77
CA CYS A 145 25.04 -3.40 19.10
C CYS A 145 25.95 -4.45 19.76
#